data_AF-A0A9E5U1Q2-F1
#
_entry.id   AF-A0A9E5U1Q2-F1
#
_cell.length_a   1.000
_cell.length_b   1.000
_cell.length_c   1.000
_cell.angle_alpha   90.00
_cell.angle_beta   90.00
_cell.angle_gamma   90.00
#
_symmetry.space_group_name_H-M   'P 1'
#
loop_
_entity.id
_entity.type
_entity.pdbx_description
1 polymer ?
#
loop_
_entity_poly.entity_id
_entity_poly.type
_entity_poly.pdbx_seq_one_letter_code
_entity_poly.pdbx_strand_id
1 'polypeptide(L)'
;MKQRFLIGACAIVVAAAVGACDEAAAPEDSAAPALGKHDGGLPAPSPIVTAAGVDFWPFTGVDFTGNPQDPISLIFTGQSDPRALRAALLFLDGDRTGFGMPDVFPFNCTWKDAIGGVQTGYGEPAGWVGSAIQVECGEYDPVRFHVRFFDLGDGTLGGAHFELLIPGTTDHQVISWELAEQLATVDFIRSGLLGAAPGQSGPVNPAPSFREIPAVIYNGIPVELRAAIGGPLGDVTEPVPIGTDGSATILHLAGSRKGKADIARQELEIEFNQVIPKPFCESGPFDFLHVFGPVRLRQQVVFTPSGNFVSQFHANGHLELTPVNPLTEPPTPIGTTYRANVNEHHKGIVTDNVSLASQFQLQIEIPPRGPFRGALIAHLNVGPGGSSHHSLEIRCEP
;
A
#
# COMPACT_ATOMS: atom_id res chain seq x y z
N MET A 1 29.90 12.16 26.48
CA MET A 1 29.62 12.67 27.84
C MET A 1 28.35 11.96 28.33
N LYS A 2 28.48 11.17 29.41
CA LYS A 2 27.44 10.51 30.24
C LYS A 2 26.62 9.33 29.65
N GLN A 3 27.13 8.14 29.98
CA GLN A 3 26.40 6.91 30.33
C GLN A 3 25.19 7.15 31.26
N ARG A 4 24.20 6.25 31.19
CA ARG A 4 23.65 5.54 32.37
C ARG A 4 22.88 4.27 31.97
N PHE A 5 23.47 3.13 32.31
CA PHE A 5 22.77 1.87 32.64
C PHE A 5 21.91 2.08 33.89
N LEU A 6 20.79 1.37 34.02
CA LEU A 6 20.46 0.72 35.30
C LEU A 6 19.58 -0.53 35.08
N ILE A 7 20.09 -1.63 35.63
CA ILE A 7 19.46 -2.93 35.84
C ILE A 7 18.68 -2.84 37.16
N GLY A 8 17.55 -3.55 37.28
CA GLY A 8 16.85 -3.71 38.55
C GLY A 8 15.88 -4.90 38.52
N ALA A 9 16.30 -6.00 39.16
CA ALA A 9 15.66 -7.30 39.23
C ALA A 9 14.77 -7.48 40.48
N CYS A 10 14.19 -8.69 40.57
CA CYS A 10 13.72 -9.41 41.78
C CYS A 10 12.31 -9.05 42.33
N ALA A 11 11.50 -9.94 42.92
CA ALA A 11 11.48 -11.41 43.08
C ALA A 11 10.36 -11.79 44.11
N ILE A 12 9.60 -12.88 43.84
CA ILE A 12 9.09 -13.94 44.78
C ILE A 12 8.02 -13.47 45.83
N VAL A 13 6.89 -14.13 46.17
CA VAL A 13 6.64 -15.47 46.78
C VAL A 13 5.12 -15.84 46.78
N VAL A 14 4.80 -16.96 46.14
CA VAL A 14 4.00 -18.14 46.60
C VAL A 14 2.98 -18.00 47.75
N ALA A 15 1.74 -18.45 47.53
CA ALA A 15 1.02 -19.35 48.44
C ALA A 15 -0.17 -20.04 47.73
N ALA A 16 -0.17 -21.38 47.77
CA ALA A 16 -1.25 -22.24 47.31
C ALA A 16 -2.30 -22.46 48.41
N ALA A 17 -3.56 -22.63 48.02
CA ALA A 17 -4.54 -23.37 48.80
C ALA A 17 -5.53 -24.07 47.86
N VAL A 18 -5.77 -25.34 48.16
CA VAL A 18 -6.53 -26.34 47.40
C VAL A 18 -7.99 -26.30 47.82
N GLY A 19 -8.92 -26.55 46.90
CA GLY A 19 -10.18 -27.23 47.23
C GLY A 19 -11.42 -26.77 46.47
N ALA A 20 -11.90 -27.67 45.60
CA ALA A 20 -13.31 -28.05 45.36
C ALA A 20 -13.63 -28.14 43.87
N CYS A 21 -13.99 -29.35 43.43
CA CYS A 21 -14.60 -29.61 42.14
C CYS A 21 -16.07 -29.19 42.21
N ASP A 22 -16.47 -28.24 41.39
CA ASP A 22 -17.88 -27.96 41.09
C ASP A 22 -18.03 -27.69 39.58
N GLU A 23 -19.23 -27.99 39.09
CA GLU A 23 -19.65 -28.04 37.68
C GLU A 23 -19.09 -26.94 36.78
N ALA A 24 -18.74 -27.31 35.54
CA ALA A 24 -18.32 -26.38 34.51
C ALA A 24 -19.47 -25.41 34.18
N ALA A 25 -19.44 -24.25 34.83
CA ALA A 25 -20.17 -23.06 34.39
C ALA A 25 -19.77 -22.75 32.94
N ALA A 26 -20.76 -22.44 32.11
CA ALA A 26 -20.53 -21.87 30.79
C ALA A 26 -19.58 -20.67 30.92
N PRO A 27 -18.62 -20.49 30.00
CA PRO A 27 -17.73 -19.34 30.07
C PRO A 27 -18.59 -18.08 30.09
N GLU A 28 -18.52 -17.35 31.20
CA GLU A 28 -18.97 -15.97 31.25
C GLU A 28 -18.30 -15.22 30.10
N ASP A 29 -19.07 -14.32 29.49
CA ASP A 29 -18.71 -13.42 28.41
C ASP A 29 -17.63 -12.45 28.92
N SER A 30 -16.43 -12.97 29.18
CA SER A 30 -15.26 -12.15 29.46
C SER A 30 -14.90 -11.54 28.11
N ALA A 31 -15.35 -10.30 27.89
CA ALA A 31 -14.85 -9.47 26.79
C ALA A 31 -13.34 -9.68 26.75
N ALA A 32 -12.85 -10.26 25.66
CA ALA A 32 -11.42 -10.40 25.43
C ALA A 32 -10.79 -9.02 25.69
N PRO A 33 -9.67 -8.92 26.43
CA PRO A 33 -9.07 -7.63 26.71
C PRO A 33 -8.87 -6.89 25.39
N ALA A 34 -9.66 -5.83 25.19
CA ALA A 34 -9.51 -4.98 24.02
C ALA A 34 -8.11 -4.38 24.09
N LEU A 35 -7.29 -4.69 23.09
CA LEU A 35 -5.98 -4.06 22.97
C LEU A 35 -6.22 -2.57 22.73
N GLY A 36 -6.04 -1.75 23.77
CA GLY A 36 -6.17 -0.30 23.67
C GLY A 36 -5.20 0.23 22.61
N LYS A 37 -5.70 1.09 21.72
CA LYS A 37 -4.87 1.81 20.75
C LYS A 37 -4.01 2.81 21.51
N HIS A 38 -2.70 2.59 21.53
CA HIS A 38 -1.74 3.55 22.05
C HIS A 38 -1.01 4.15 20.85
N ASP A 39 -1.50 5.26 20.31
CA ASP A 39 -0.71 6.02 19.34
C ASP A 39 0.60 6.38 20.03
N GLY A 40 1.73 5.93 19.49
CA GLY A 40 3.05 6.06 20.11
C GLY A 40 3.57 7.51 20.28
N GLY A 41 2.70 8.51 20.38
CA GLY A 41 3.04 9.93 20.43
C GLY A 41 3.44 10.51 19.07
N LEU A 42 3.16 9.81 17.96
CA LEU A 42 3.40 10.34 16.62
C LEU A 42 2.45 11.52 16.36
N PRO A 43 2.96 12.66 15.85
CA PRO A 43 2.11 13.79 15.56
C PRO A 43 1.10 13.44 14.47
N ALA A 44 -0.07 14.10 14.54
CA ALA A 44 -0.97 14.13 13.40
C ALA A 44 -0.23 14.76 12.20
N PRO A 45 -0.40 14.19 10.98
CA PRO A 45 0.08 14.84 9.79
C PRO A 45 -0.71 16.14 9.53
N SER A 46 -0.19 17.00 8.66
CA SER A 46 -0.82 18.27 8.31
C SER A 46 -0.88 18.44 6.79
N PRO A 47 -1.97 19.01 6.24
CA PRO A 47 -3.17 19.48 6.94
C PRO A 47 -4.13 18.33 7.31
N ILE A 48 -5.01 18.57 8.30
CA ILE A 48 -6.22 17.76 8.51
C ILE A 48 -7.40 18.53 7.92
N VAL A 49 -8.27 17.83 7.21
CA VAL A 49 -9.47 18.38 6.56
C VAL A 49 -10.72 17.63 7.03
N THR A 50 -11.88 18.28 6.91
CA THR A 50 -13.17 17.68 7.24
C THR A 50 -14.00 17.47 5.99
N ALA A 51 -14.43 16.24 5.72
CA ALA A 51 -15.45 15.97 4.70
C ALA A 51 -16.34 14.81 5.13
N ALA A 52 -17.63 14.87 4.76
CA ALA A 52 -18.64 13.89 5.16
C ALA A 52 -18.72 13.64 6.68
N GLY A 53 -18.34 14.62 7.51
CA GLY A 53 -18.31 14.48 8.97
C GLY A 53 -17.11 13.71 9.52
N VAL A 54 -16.10 13.44 8.70
CA VAL A 54 -14.85 12.77 9.06
C VAL A 54 -13.69 13.76 8.95
N ASP A 55 -12.85 13.82 9.98
CA ASP A 55 -11.61 14.58 10.00
C ASP A 55 -10.44 13.66 9.60
N PHE A 56 -9.69 14.01 8.57
CA PHE A 56 -8.63 13.14 8.04
C PHE A 56 -7.48 13.90 7.36
N TRP A 57 -6.35 13.22 7.23
CA TRP A 57 -5.25 13.66 6.38
C TRP A 57 -5.61 13.33 4.93
N PRO A 58 -5.63 14.30 4.01
CA PRO A 58 -6.20 14.07 2.68
C PRO A 58 -5.27 13.31 1.73
N PHE A 59 -4.20 12.71 2.26
CA PHE A 59 -3.24 11.92 1.53
C PHE A 59 -2.98 10.57 2.20
N THR A 60 -2.38 9.66 1.44
CA THR A 60 -1.69 8.48 1.95
C THR A 60 -0.19 8.77 2.15
N GLY A 61 0.47 7.92 2.93
CA GLY A 61 1.91 7.98 3.16
C GLY A 61 2.58 6.61 3.07
N VAL A 62 3.91 6.59 3.01
CA VAL A 62 4.74 5.37 3.15
C VAL A 62 5.36 5.26 4.56
N ASP A 63 5.09 6.26 5.40
CA ASP A 63 5.59 6.38 6.77
C ASP A 63 4.64 7.25 7.61
N PHE A 64 5.12 7.78 8.74
CA PHE A 64 4.37 8.67 9.64
C PHE A 64 4.87 10.12 9.64
N THR A 65 5.61 10.53 8.60
CA THR A 65 6.16 11.90 8.49
C THR A 65 5.13 12.92 8.01
N GLY A 66 4.03 12.45 7.42
CA GLY A 66 3.06 13.31 6.75
C GLY A 66 3.52 13.77 5.36
N ASN A 67 4.52 13.10 4.76
CA ASN A 67 4.89 13.31 3.36
C ASN A 67 3.84 12.67 2.43
N PRO A 68 3.12 13.47 1.64
CA PRO A 68 2.06 12.98 0.75
C PRO A 68 2.57 12.00 -0.31
N GLN A 69 1.85 10.89 -0.52
CA GLN A 69 2.10 9.94 -1.61
C GLN A 69 0.99 9.97 -2.65
N ASP A 70 -0.22 9.62 -2.26
CA ASP A 70 -1.42 9.67 -3.11
C ASP A 70 -2.54 10.46 -2.42
N PRO A 71 -3.36 11.23 -3.15
CA PRO A 71 -4.58 11.81 -2.60
C PRO A 71 -5.56 10.72 -2.13
N ILE A 72 -6.28 11.01 -1.04
CA ILE A 72 -7.53 10.31 -0.71
C ILE A 72 -8.61 10.82 -1.67
N SER A 73 -9.12 9.93 -2.51
CA SER A 73 -10.11 10.23 -3.55
C SER A 73 -11.49 9.63 -3.26
N LEU A 74 -11.63 8.78 -2.23
CA LEU A 74 -12.90 8.16 -1.85
C LEU A 74 -13.13 8.26 -0.35
N ILE A 75 -14.35 8.63 0.06
CA ILE A 75 -14.79 8.66 1.47
C ILE A 75 -16.04 7.80 1.61
N PHE A 76 -15.95 6.73 2.39
CA PHE A 76 -17.04 5.79 2.63
C PHE A 76 -17.67 6.03 4.00
N THR A 77 -18.99 6.22 4.02
CA THR A 77 -19.80 6.38 5.24
C THR A 77 -20.91 5.33 5.30
N GLY A 78 -21.49 5.12 6.48
CA GLY A 78 -22.56 4.13 6.68
C GLY A 78 -22.01 2.72 6.86
N GLN A 79 -22.45 1.76 6.06
CA GLN A 79 -21.97 0.37 6.08
C GLN A 79 -20.63 0.22 5.35
N SER A 80 -19.58 0.89 5.86
CA SER A 80 -18.31 1.13 5.18
C SER A 80 -17.16 0.19 5.59
N ASP A 81 -17.45 -0.96 6.22
CA ASP A 81 -16.41 -1.94 6.59
C ASP A 81 -15.53 -2.29 5.37
N PRO A 82 -14.20 -2.12 5.44
CA PRO A 82 -13.27 -2.42 4.34
C PRO A 82 -13.42 -3.83 3.76
N ARG A 83 -13.80 -4.82 4.58
CA ARG A 83 -14.05 -6.21 4.14
C ARG A 83 -15.29 -6.29 3.26
N ALA A 84 -16.33 -5.53 3.58
CA ALA A 84 -17.54 -5.45 2.80
C ALA A 84 -17.31 -4.67 1.49
N LEU A 85 -16.53 -3.58 1.53
CA LEU A 85 -16.14 -2.82 0.34
C LEU A 85 -15.35 -3.70 -0.65
N ARG A 86 -14.34 -4.44 -0.15
CA ARG A 86 -13.63 -5.45 -0.92
C ARG A 86 -14.58 -6.48 -1.54
N ALA A 87 -15.47 -7.06 -0.74
CA ALA A 87 -16.41 -8.07 -1.23
C ALA A 87 -17.35 -7.50 -2.31
N ALA A 88 -17.75 -6.23 -2.20
CA ALA A 88 -18.57 -5.55 -3.19
C ALA A 88 -17.86 -5.45 -4.54
N LEU A 89 -16.59 -5.03 -4.55
CA LEU A 89 -15.79 -4.90 -5.77
C LEU A 89 -15.48 -6.27 -6.40
N LEU A 90 -15.05 -7.26 -5.61
CA LEU A 90 -14.72 -8.60 -6.10
C LEU A 90 -15.92 -9.39 -6.67
N PHE A 91 -17.14 -8.94 -6.41
CA PHE A 91 -18.33 -9.57 -6.98
C PHE A 91 -18.65 -9.12 -8.40
N LEU A 92 -18.14 -7.96 -8.82
CA LEU A 92 -18.49 -7.37 -10.10
C LEU A 92 -17.78 -8.10 -11.24
N ASP A 93 -18.46 -8.18 -12.37
CA ASP A 93 -18.00 -8.86 -13.60
C ASP A 93 -17.05 -8.02 -14.47
N GLY A 94 -16.82 -6.76 -14.10
CA GLY A 94 -15.99 -5.83 -14.88
C GLY A 94 -16.70 -5.11 -16.03
N ASP A 95 -17.97 -5.39 -16.33
CA ASP A 95 -18.68 -4.72 -17.44
C ASP A 95 -19.16 -3.31 -17.05
N ARG A 96 -18.41 -2.30 -17.48
CA ARG A 96 -18.69 -0.88 -17.23
C ARG A 96 -19.27 -0.16 -18.45
N THR A 97 -19.66 -0.89 -19.50
CA THR A 97 -20.13 -0.29 -20.76
C THR A 97 -21.39 0.55 -20.59
N GLY A 98 -22.28 0.17 -19.66
CA GLY A 98 -23.46 0.96 -19.28
C GLY A 98 -23.14 2.34 -18.70
N PHE A 99 -21.90 2.60 -18.31
CA PHE A 99 -21.40 3.87 -17.80
C PHE A 99 -20.46 4.59 -18.78
N GLY A 100 -20.40 4.13 -20.03
CA GLY A 100 -19.61 4.77 -21.10
C GLY A 100 -18.12 4.41 -21.10
N MET A 101 -17.67 3.51 -20.23
CA MET A 101 -16.32 2.97 -20.29
C MET A 101 -16.20 1.93 -21.41
N PRO A 102 -15.08 1.89 -22.14
CA PRO A 102 -14.93 0.98 -23.26
C PRO A 102 -14.78 -0.47 -22.78
N ASP A 103 -15.29 -1.42 -23.55
CA ASP A 103 -15.09 -2.86 -23.30
C ASP A 103 -13.71 -3.32 -23.83
N VAL A 104 -12.65 -2.73 -23.28
CA VAL A 104 -11.26 -3.07 -23.61
C VAL A 104 -10.41 -2.97 -22.36
N PHE A 105 -9.32 -3.72 -22.30
CA PHE A 105 -8.35 -3.60 -21.22
C PHE A 105 -7.74 -2.19 -21.18
N PRO A 106 -7.55 -1.57 -20.00
CA PRO A 106 -7.83 -2.12 -18.66
C PRO A 106 -9.25 -1.83 -18.13
N PHE A 107 -10.18 -1.30 -18.92
CA PHE A 107 -11.49 -0.84 -18.44
C PHE A 107 -12.54 -1.94 -18.21
N ASN A 108 -12.33 -3.13 -18.79
CA ASN A 108 -13.20 -4.31 -18.62
C ASN A 108 -12.67 -5.35 -17.63
N CYS A 109 -11.69 -4.98 -16.80
CA CYS A 109 -11.12 -5.89 -15.78
C CYS A 109 -12.11 -6.19 -14.66
N THR A 110 -11.89 -7.32 -13.98
CA THR A 110 -12.50 -7.66 -12.69
C THR A 110 -11.56 -7.29 -11.54
N TRP A 111 -12.13 -6.96 -10.38
CA TRP A 111 -11.32 -6.72 -9.18
C TRP A 111 -10.78 -8.01 -8.57
N LYS A 112 -9.53 -7.95 -8.10
CA LYS A 112 -8.87 -9.00 -7.32
C LYS A 112 -8.05 -8.38 -6.19
N ASP A 113 -7.61 -9.19 -5.23
CA ASP A 113 -6.68 -8.71 -4.20
C ASP A 113 -5.37 -8.25 -4.84
N ALA A 114 -4.93 -7.03 -4.52
CA ALA A 114 -3.76 -6.42 -5.14
C ALA A 114 -2.46 -6.83 -4.46
N ILE A 115 -1.40 -7.03 -5.24
CA ILE A 115 -0.04 -6.99 -4.73
C ILE A 115 0.40 -5.51 -4.63
N GLY A 116 0.80 -5.07 -3.44
CA GLY A 116 1.30 -3.72 -3.21
C GLY A 116 1.96 -3.52 -1.85
N GLY A 117 2.69 -2.40 -1.72
CA GLY A 117 3.23 -1.92 -0.46
C GLY A 117 2.12 -1.49 0.51
N VAL A 118 2.42 -1.50 1.81
CA VAL A 118 1.51 -0.90 2.82
C VAL A 118 1.68 0.61 2.75
N GLN A 119 0.56 1.32 2.71
CA GLN A 119 0.50 2.76 2.90
C GLN A 119 -0.17 3.09 4.24
N THR A 120 0.13 4.28 4.75
CA THR A 120 -0.48 4.89 5.92
C THR A 120 -1.57 5.87 5.51
N GLY A 121 -2.57 6.03 6.36
CA GLY A 121 -3.55 7.10 6.34
C GLY A 121 -3.76 7.61 7.77
N TYR A 122 -4.51 8.70 7.92
CA TYR A 122 -4.81 9.26 9.24
C TYR A 122 -6.22 9.83 9.25
N GLY A 123 -6.97 9.59 10.34
CA GLY A 123 -8.24 10.26 10.58
C GLY A 123 -8.66 10.23 12.04
N GLU A 124 -9.46 11.18 12.50
CA GLU A 124 -9.89 11.28 13.89
C GLU A 124 -11.25 10.57 14.10
N PRO A 125 -11.46 9.92 15.26
CA PRO A 125 -10.54 9.75 16.38
C PRO A 125 -9.57 8.57 16.19
N ALA A 126 -9.56 7.94 15.01
CA ALA A 126 -8.80 6.73 14.76
C ALA A 126 -7.28 6.95 14.92
N GLY A 127 -6.72 8.12 14.61
CA GLY A 127 -5.28 8.32 14.50
C GLY A 127 -4.70 7.72 13.22
N TRP A 128 -3.45 7.27 13.27
CA TRP A 128 -2.80 6.61 12.14
C TRP A 128 -3.40 5.21 11.87
N VAL A 129 -3.61 4.90 10.59
CA VAL A 129 -4.22 3.66 10.08
C VAL A 129 -3.45 3.17 8.85
N GLY A 130 -3.60 1.89 8.49
CA GLY A 130 -2.84 1.30 7.38
C GLY A 130 -3.73 0.61 6.34
N SER A 131 -3.22 0.47 5.12
CA SER A 131 -3.93 -0.15 4.00
C SER A 131 -3.93 -1.69 4.06
N ALA A 132 -4.58 -2.25 5.08
CA ALA A 132 -4.64 -3.70 5.30
C ALA A 132 -5.32 -4.45 4.14
N ILE A 133 -6.29 -3.81 3.48
CA ILE A 133 -6.98 -4.33 2.31
C ILE A 133 -6.69 -3.43 1.10
N GLN A 134 -6.26 -4.06 0.01
CA GLN A 134 -5.99 -3.41 -1.26
C GLN A 134 -6.54 -4.30 -2.38
N VAL A 135 -7.14 -3.68 -3.38
CA VAL A 135 -7.70 -4.38 -4.55
C VAL A 135 -7.23 -3.72 -5.83
N GLU A 136 -7.06 -4.54 -6.87
CA GLU A 136 -6.64 -4.09 -8.19
C GLU A 136 -7.63 -4.57 -9.25
N CYS A 137 -7.75 -3.78 -10.30
CA CYS A 137 -8.46 -4.11 -11.52
C CYS A 137 -7.49 -3.94 -12.68
N GLY A 138 -7.14 -5.06 -13.32
CA GLY A 138 -6.10 -5.14 -14.34
C GLY A 138 -5.08 -6.20 -13.98
N GLU A 139 -3.88 -6.06 -14.53
CA GLU A 139 -2.75 -6.95 -14.26
C GLU A 139 -1.60 -6.17 -13.65
N TYR A 140 -0.70 -6.86 -12.94
CA TYR A 140 0.48 -6.22 -12.35
C TYR A 140 1.34 -5.51 -13.41
N ASP A 141 1.38 -6.05 -14.63
CA ASP A 141 2.00 -5.51 -15.84
C ASP A 141 0.95 -5.55 -16.99
N PRO A 142 0.73 -4.50 -17.78
CA PRO A 142 1.44 -3.20 -17.79
C PRO A 142 0.75 -2.09 -17.00
N VAL A 143 -0.56 -2.19 -16.78
CA VAL A 143 -1.34 -1.15 -16.09
C VAL A 143 -2.45 -1.76 -15.24
N ARG A 144 -2.78 -1.08 -14.15
CA ARG A 144 -3.89 -1.46 -13.27
C ARG A 144 -4.48 -0.26 -12.56
N PHE A 145 -5.76 -0.37 -12.24
CA PHE A 145 -6.42 0.46 -11.25
C PHE A 145 -6.24 -0.18 -9.87
N HIS A 146 -6.05 0.65 -8.86
CA HIS A 146 -5.75 0.20 -7.51
C HIS A 146 -6.56 1.02 -6.52
N VAL A 147 -7.19 0.36 -5.54
CA VAL A 147 -7.84 1.01 -4.40
C VAL A 147 -7.28 0.45 -3.10
N ARG A 148 -6.85 1.34 -2.21
CA ARG A 148 -6.43 1.01 -0.83
C ARG A 148 -7.47 1.49 0.16
N PHE A 149 -7.89 0.63 1.09
CA PHE A 149 -8.87 0.98 2.12
C PHE A 149 -8.19 1.22 3.47
N PHE A 150 -8.57 2.32 4.12
CA PHE A 150 -8.09 2.74 5.44
C PHE A 150 -9.26 2.82 6.42
N ASP A 151 -9.25 1.92 7.39
CA ASP A 151 -10.32 1.77 8.38
C ASP A 151 -10.23 2.85 9.48
N LEU A 152 -11.24 3.72 9.57
CA LEU A 152 -11.37 4.73 10.63
C LEU A 152 -12.37 4.32 11.72
N GLY A 153 -12.91 3.10 11.69
CA GLY A 153 -14.00 2.64 12.55
C GLY A 153 -15.37 2.98 11.96
N ASP A 154 -15.88 4.19 12.22
CA ASP A 154 -17.20 4.63 11.75
C ASP A 154 -17.21 5.06 10.27
N GLY A 155 -16.04 5.04 9.62
CA GLY A 155 -15.84 5.40 8.23
C GLY A 155 -14.65 4.65 7.62
N THR A 156 -14.52 4.70 6.30
CA THR A 156 -13.34 4.20 5.59
C THR A 156 -12.90 5.20 4.55
N LEU A 157 -11.60 5.44 4.44
CA LEU A 157 -11.01 6.22 3.34
C LEU A 157 -10.54 5.29 2.23
N GLY A 158 -10.60 5.77 0.98
CA GLY A 158 -10.06 5.08 -0.19
C GLY A 158 -9.04 5.94 -0.93
N GLY A 159 -7.83 5.41 -1.10
CA GLY A 159 -6.84 5.94 -2.03
C GLY A 159 -6.92 5.19 -3.35
N ALA A 160 -7.52 5.81 -4.38
CA ALA A 160 -7.64 5.22 -5.71
C ALA A 160 -6.64 5.85 -6.69
N HIS A 161 -5.89 5.02 -7.43
CA HIS A 161 -4.94 5.46 -8.45
C HIS A 161 -4.89 4.46 -9.62
N PHE A 162 -4.62 4.98 -10.80
CA PHE A 162 -4.35 4.24 -12.02
C PHE A 162 -2.86 4.33 -12.28
N GLU A 163 -2.21 3.19 -12.43
CA GLU A 163 -0.76 3.10 -12.43
C GLU A 163 -0.23 2.17 -13.52
N LEU A 164 1.00 2.44 -13.91
CA LEU A 164 1.77 1.80 -14.97
C LEU A 164 3.01 1.16 -14.35
N LEU A 165 3.29 -0.10 -14.66
CA LEU A 165 4.55 -0.72 -14.27
C LEU A 165 5.70 -0.04 -15.02
N ILE A 166 6.71 0.42 -14.29
CA ILE A 166 7.94 0.89 -14.92
C ILE A 166 8.69 -0.36 -15.43
N PRO A 167 8.95 -0.49 -16.75
CA PRO A 167 9.52 -1.71 -17.29
C PRO A 167 10.82 -2.12 -16.60
N GLY A 168 10.91 -3.39 -16.21
CA GLY A 168 12.09 -3.96 -15.55
C GLY A 168 12.22 -3.65 -14.05
N THR A 169 11.23 -3.01 -13.43
CA THR A 169 11.20 -2.72 -11.98
C THR A 169 10.02 -3.42 -11.29
N THR A 170 9.90 -3.26 -9.96
CA THR A 170 8.70 -3.59 -9.17
C THR A 170 7.81 -2.36 -8.91
N ASP A 171 8.21 -1.21 -9.44
CA ASP A 171 7.63 0.09 -9.12
C ASP A 171 6.62 0.49 -10.16
N HIS A 172 5.53 1.07 -9.68
CA HIS A 172 4.49 1.62 -10.52
C HIS A 172 4.53 3.15 -10.50
N GLN A 173 4.41 3.76 -11.67
CA GLN A 173 4.16 5.18 -11.81
C GLN A 173 2.65 5.41 -11.83
N VAL A 174 2.16 6.20 -10.88
CA VAL A 174 0.77 6.70 -10.95
C VAL A 174 0.64 7.63 -12.16
N ILE A 175 -0.38 7.38 -12.97
CA ILE A 175 -0.68 8.15 -14.18
C ILE A 175 -2.03 8.86 -14.13
N SER A 176 -2.92 8.50 -13.19
CA SER A 176 -4.16 9.24 -12.92
C SER A 176 -4.77 8.87 -11.57
N TRP A 177 -5.27 9.85 -10.80
CA TRP A 177 -6.17 9.58 -9.67
C TRP A 177 -7.63 9.64 -10.10
N GLU A 178 -8.00 10.65 -10.87
CA GLU A 178 -9.37 10.90 -11.33
C GLU A 178 -9.97 9.71 -12.10
N LEU A 179 -9.19 9.08 -12.98
CA LEU A 179 -9.68 7.95 -13.75
C LEU A 179 -9.95 6.73 -12.85
N ALA A 180 -9.12 6.52 -11.82
CA ALA A 180 -9.30 5.44 -10.87
C ALA A 180 -10.46 5.71 -9.90
N GLU A 181 -10.63 6.95 -9.46
CA GLU A 181 -11.78 7.39 -8.67
C GLU A 181 -13.09 7.18 -9.44
N GLN A 182 -13.14 7.57 -10.71
CA GLN A 182 -14.31 7.37 -11.57
C GLN A 182 -14.63 5.89 -11.74
N LEU A 183 -13.62 5.05 -12.00
CA LEU A 183 -13.81 3.60 -12.15
C LEU A 183 -14.32 2.96 -10.87
N ALA A 184 -13.69 3.25 -9.73
CA ALA A 184 -14.13 2.74 -8.44
C ALA A 184 -15.55 3.22 -8.09
N THR A 185 -15.86 4.50 -8.34
CA THR A 185 -17.19 5.08 -8.11
C THR A 185 -18.26 4.39 -8.94
N VAL A 186 -18.01 4.18 -10.23
CA VAL A 186 -18.92 3.42 -11.12
C VAL A 186 -19.17 2.03 -10.55
N ASP A 187 -18.12 1.34 -10.09
CA ASP A 187 -18.27 0.01 -9.53
C ASP A 187 -19.04 -0.02 -8.20
N PHE A 188 -18.88 0.99 -7.35
CA PHE A 188 -19.72 1.11 -6.17
C PHE A 188 -21.18 1.43 -6.50
N ILE A 189 -21.47 2.20 -7.55
CA ILE A 189 -22.84 2.35 -8.06
C ILE A 189 -23.39 0.98 -8.53
N ARG A 190 -22.60 0.25 -9.34
CA ARG A 190 -22.97 -1.08 -9.88
C ARG A 190 -23.16 -2.13 -8.81
N SER A 191 -22.48 -2.00 -7.67
CA SER A 191 -22.66 -2.90 -6.52
C SER A 191 -24.09 -2.88 -5.95
N GLY A 192 -24.84 -1.79 -6.19
CA GLY A 192 -26.19 -1.60 -5.65
C GLY A 192 -26.25 -1.34 -4.14
N LEU A 193 -25.12 -1.05 -3.50
CA LEU A 193 -25.03 -0.87 -2.04
C LEU A 193 -25.22 0.58 -1.58
N LEU A 194 -25.19 1.54 -2.51
CA LEU A 194 -25.30 2.96 -2.18
C LEU A 194 -26.70 3.31 -1.68
N GLY A 195 -26.76 4.07 -0.57
CA GLY A 195 -28.00 4.64 -0.03
C GLY A 195 -28.41 5.96 -0.66
N ALA A 196 -27.48 6.62 -1.35
CA ALA A 196 -27.68 7.88 -2.05
C ALA A 196 -26.77 7.93 -3.28
N ALA A 197 -27.03 8.86 -4.20
CA ALA A 197 -26.10 9.14 -5.29
C ALA A 197 -24.72 9.57 -4.71
N PRO A 198 -23.60 9.25 -5.38
CA PRO A 198 -22.29 9.73 -4.97
C PRO A 198 -22.28 11.24 -4.81
N GLY A 199 -21.76 11.71 -3.67
CA GLY A 199 -21.51 13.12 -3.42
C GLY A 199 -20.08 13.50 -3.77
N GLN A 200 -19.78 14.79 -3.74
CA GLN A 200 -18.43 15.32 -3.85
C GLN A 200 -18.09 16.08 -2.59
N SER A 201 -16.86 15.93 -2.10
CA SER A 201 -16.34 16.84 -1.09
C SER A 201 -16.11 18.22 -1.69
N GLY A 202 -15.92 19.23 -0.82
CA GLY A 202 -15.16 20.41 -1.23
C GLY A 202 -13.69 20.07 -1.48
N PRO A 203 -12.86 21.06 -1.85
CA PRO A 203 -11.43 20.84 -2.04
C PRO A 203 -10.77 20.33 -0.74
N VAL A 204 -10.20 19.14 -0.80
CA VAL A 204 -9.44 18.47 0.27
C VAL A 204 -7.97 18.31 -0.09
N ASN A 205 -7.65 18.32 -1.38
CA ASN A 205 -6.30 18.13 -1.95
C ASN A 205 -5.92 19.28 -2.90
N PRO A 206 -4.62 19.45 -3.22
CA PRO A 206 -4.16 20.41 -4.22
C PRO A 206 -4.79 20.14 -5.59
N ALA A 207 -5.24 21.21 -6.25
CA ALA A 207 -5.74 21.21 -7.63
C ALA A 207 -5.06 22.36 -8.40
N PRO A 208 -4.91 22.27 -9.74
CA PRO A 208 -5.50 21.29 -10.65
C PRO A 208 -4.65 20.02 -10.85
N SER A 209 -3.58 19.85 -10.08
CA SER A 209 -2.65 18.73 -10.23
C SER A 209 -1.91 18.44 -8.93
N PHE A 210 -1.46 17.21 -8.79
CA PHE A 210 -0.58 16.76 -7.72
C PHE A 210 0.49 15.86 -8.38
N ARG A 211 1.77 15.96 -7.99
CA ARG A 211 2.91 15.23 -8.62
C ARG A 211 2.93 15.29 -10.17
N GLU A 212 3.90 14.60 -10.76
CA GLU A 212 4.13 14.62 -12.22
C GLU A 212 4.57 13.24 -12.70
N ILE A 213 4.33 12.97 -13.99
CA ILE A 213 4.84 11.80 -14.71
C ILE A 213 6.14 12.24 -15.42
N PRO A 214 7.29 11.62 -15.13
CA PRO A 214 8.53 11.91 -15.86
C PRO A 214 8.36 11.73 -17.38
N ALA A 215 8.90 12.65 -18.18
CA ALA A 215 8.75 12.64 -19.64
C ALA A 215 9.14 11.29 -20.29
N VAL A 216 10.20 10.65 -19.80
CA VAL A 216 10.66 9.34 -20.29
C VAL A 216 9.62 8.24 -20.08
N ILE A 217 8.90 8.27 -18.95
CA ILE A 217 7.83 7.32 -18.66
C ILE A 217 6.59 7.69 -19.45
N TYR A 218 6.22 8.98 -19.49
CA TYR A 218 5.07 9.48 -20.21
C TYR A 218 5.11 9.14 -21.71
N ASN A 219 6.27 9.32 -22.33
CA ASN A 219 6.49 9.01 -23.75
C ASN A 219 6.46 7.49 -24.03
N GLY A 220 6.50 6.65 -22.99
CA GLY A 220 6.27 5.20 -23.10
C GLY A 220 4.79 4.81 -23.02
N ILE A 221 3.89 5.70 -22.58
CA ILE A 221 2.46 5.43 -22.45
C ILE A 221 1.82 5.36 -23.86
N PRO A 222 0.98 4.36 -24.17
CA PRO A 222 0.16 4.35 -25.38
C PRO A 222 -0.67 5.64 -25.56
N VAL A 223 -0.79 6.14 -26.78
CA VAL A 223 -1.46 7.44 -27.06
C VAL A 223 -2.91 7.44 -26.57
N GLU A 224 -3.61 6.31 -26.67
CA GLU A 224 -4.98 6.13 -26.20
C GLU A 224 -5.07 6.29 -24.67
N LEU A 225 -4.08 5.79 -23.93
CA LEU A 225 -4.02 5.96 -22.48
C LEU A 225 -3.61 7.38 -22.10
N ARG A 226 -2.72 8.04 -22.86
CA ARG A 226 -2.43 9.49 -22.69
C ARG A 226 -3.70 10.32 -22.83
N ALA A 227 -4.51 10.01 -23.84
CA ALA A 227 -5.79 10.66 -24.06
C ALA A 227 -6.76 10.40 -22.89
N ALA A 228 -6.83 9.15 -22.40
CA ALA A 228 -7.72 8.77 -21.31
C ALA A 228 -7.37 9.46 -19.98
N ILE A 229 -6.09 9.70 -19.70
CA ILE A 229 -5.64 10.44 -18.51
C ILE A 229 -5.62 11.96 -18.70
N GLY A 230 -6.08 12.46 -19.86
CA GLY A 230 -6.18 13.90 -20.15
C GLY A 230 -4.84 14.59 -20.44
N GLY A 231 -3.79 13.84 -20.77
CA GLY A 231 -2.45 14.36 -21.02
C GLY A 231 -2.19 14.76 -22.49
N PRO A 232 -1.03 15.39 -22.79
CA PRO A 232 -0.59 15.67 -24.15
C PRO A 232 -0.50 14.40 -25.02
N LEU A 233 -1.06 14.43 -26.24
CA LEU A 233 -1.05 13.26 -27.13
C LEU A 233 0.31 12.98 -27.77
N GLY A 234 1.14 14.02 -27.93
CA GLY A 234 2.50 13.89 -28.47
C GLY A 234 3.51 13.53 -27.39
N ASP A 235 4.76 13.33 -27.83
CA ASP A 235 5.88 13.23 -26.89
C ASP A 235 6.17 14.58 -26.26
N VAL A 236 6.63 14.54 -25.01
CA VAL A 236 6.96 15.70 -24.20
C VAL A 236 8.43 15.68 -23.81
N THR A 237 8.98 16.86 -23.51
CA THR A 237 10.35 17.01 -22.98
C THR A 237 10.38 17.31 -21.49
N GLU A 238 9.27 17.80 -20.93
CA GLU A 238 9.10 18.13 -19.52
C GLU A 238 8.17 17.10 -18.85
N PRO A 239 8.28 16.91 -17.52
CA PRO A 239 7.30 16.12 -16.76
C PRO A 239 5.86 16.62 -16.98
N VAL A 240 4.91 15.69 -16.97
CA VAL A 240 3.47 15.98 -17.16
C VAL A 240 2.77 15.99 -15.82
N PRO A 241 2.11 17.09 -15.40
CA PRO A 241 1.33 17.12 -14.18
C PRO A 241 0.20 16.08 -14.21
N ILE A 242 0.03 15.34 -13.10
CA ILE A 242 -1.09 14.40 -12.97
C ILE A 242 -2.30 15.20 -12.50
N GLY A 243 -3.34 15.24 -13.32
CA GLY A 243 -4.55 16.02 -13.04
C GLY A 243 -5.31 15.51 -11.82
N THR A 244 -5.81 16.45 -11.02
CA THR A 244 -6.82 16.20 -9.99
C THR A 244 -7.68 17.43 -9.76
N ASP A 245 -8.97 17.23 -9.45
CA ASP A 245 -9.87 18.33 -9.10
C ASP A 245 -9.74 18.78 -7.63
N GLY A 246 -8.96 18.04 -6.84
CA GLY A 246 -8.70 18.30 -5.43
C GLY A 246 -9.83 17.86 -4.50
N SER A 247 -10.91 17.26 -5.01
CA SER A 247 -12.03 16.71 -4.25
C SER A 247 -11.89 15.20 -4.06
N ALA A 248 -12.78 14.64 -3.24
CA ALA A 248 -12.96 13.21 -3.06
C ALA A 248 -14.44 12.87 -3.21
N THR A 249 -14.73 11.77 -3.90
CA THR A 249 -16.08 11.24 -4.01
C THR A 249 -16.54 10.65 -2.66
N ILE A 250 -17.71 11.11 -2.21
CA ILE A 250 -18.36 10.63 -0.99
C ILE A 250 -19.37 9.54 -1.37
N LEU A 251 -19.16 8.33 -0.83
CA LEU A 251 -20.00 7.17 -1.06
C LEU A 251 -20.71 6.80 0.26
N HIS A 252 -22.03 6.95 0.30
CA HIS A 252 -22.85 6.55 1.45
C HIS A 252 -23.41 5.15 1.23
N LEU A 253 -22.99 4.18 2.04
CA LEU A 253 -23.33 2.77 1.93
C LEU A 253 -24.52 2.46 2.85
N ALA A 254 -25.69 2.21 2.27
CA ALA A 254 -26.87 1.75 3.03
C ALA A 254 -26.93 0.23 3.12
N GLY A 255 -26.33 -0.47 2.16
CA GLY A 255 -26.19 -1.92 2.16
C GLY A 255 -24.75 -2.34 2.44
N SER A 256 -24.59 -3.60 2.82
CA SER A 256 -23.28 -4.26 2.91
C SER A 256 -23.29 -5.57 2.14
N ARG A 257 -22.10 -6.01 1.73
CA ARG A 257 -21.92 -7.32 1.12
C ARG A 257 -21.02 -8.17 1.99
N LYS A 258 -21.50 -9.36 2.36
CA LYS A 258 -20.66 -10.34 3.06
C LYS A 258 -19.69 -10.97 2.07
N GLY A 259 -18.42 -11.00 2.45
CA GLY A 259 -17.41 -11.75 1.71
C GLY A 259 -17.69 -13.24 1.74
N LYS A 260 -17.32 -13.93 0.67
CA LYS A 260 -17.31 -15.40 0.61
C LYS A 260 -16.00 -15.88 1.21
N ALA A 261 -16.05 -16.91 2.07
CA ALA A 261 -14.85 -17.56 2.56
C ALA A 261 -14.04 -18.12 1.40
N ASP A 262 -12.75 -17.80 1.34
CA ASP A 262 -11.88 -18.14 0.22
C ASP A 262 -10.40 -18.03 0.58
N ILE A 263 -9.55 -18.68 -0.23
CA ILE A 263 -8.10 -18.50 -0.21
C ILE A 263 -7.64 -18.12 -1.62
N ALA A 264 -7.41 -16.83 -1.83
CA ALA A 264 -6.85 -16.32 -3.08
C ALA A 264 -5.32 -16.36 -3.04
N ARG A 265 -4.71 -16.72 -4.17
CA ARG A 265 -3.25 -16.72 -4.34
C ARG A 265 -2.88 -16.04 -5.64
N GLN A 266 -1.83 -15.23 -5.57
CA GLN A 266 -1.25 -14.59 -6.73
C GLN A 266 0.27 -14.78 -6.68
N GLU A 267 0.87 -15.06 -7.82
CA GLU A 267 2.29 -15.26 -7.94
C GLU A 267 2.78 -14.75 -9.29
N LEU A 268 3.87 -13.99 -9.28
CA LEU A 268 4.54 -13.50 -10.48
C LEU A 268 6.04 -13.41 -10.25
N GLU A 269 6.80 -13.41 -11.34
CA GLU A 269 8.25 -13.29 -11.33
C GLU A 269 8.64 -12.12 -12.22
N ILE A 270 9.46 -11.22 -11.69
CA ILE A 270 9.96 -10.04 -12.42
C ILE A 270 11.43 -10.29 -12.71
N GLU A 271 11.77 -10.28 -13.99
CA GLU A 271 13.14 -10.38 -14.46
C GLU A 271 13.79 -9.00 -14.50
N PHE A 272 14.74 -8.77 -13.59
CA PHE A 272 15.57 -7.58 -13.64
C PHE A 272 16.64 -7.75 -14.71
N ASN A 273 16.78 -6.74 -15.57
CA ASN A 273 17.88 -6.62 -16.52
C ASN A 273 18.04 -5.16 -16.93
N GLN A 274 18.48 -4.33 -15.99
CA GLN A 274 18.50 -2.88 -16.18
C GLN A 274 19.70 -2.22 -15.49
N VAL A 275 20.11 -1.06 -16.01
CA VAL A 275 21.11 -0.22 -15.38
C VAL A 275 20.40 0.85 -14.58
N ILE A 276 20.61 0.84 -13.26
CA ILE A 276 19.99 1.80 -12.34
C ILE A 276 21.06 2.56 -11.55
N PRO A 277 20.78 3.81 -11.13
CA PRO A 277 21.54 4.43 -10.07
C PRO A 277 21.53 3.53 -8.84
N LYS A 278 22.65 3.49 -8.12
CA LYS A 278 22.73 2.71 -6.89
C LYS A 278 21.68 3.21 -5.87
N PRO A 279 20.75 2.37 -5.40
CA PRO A 279 19.57 2.83 -4.67
C PRO A 279 19.87 3.36 -3.25
N PHE A 280 21.01 2.97 -2.68
CA PHE A 280 21.49 3.47 -1.40
C PHE A 280 23.01 3.39 -1.33
N CYS A 281 23.61 4.25 -0.52
CA CYS A 281 25.07 4.32 -0.35
C CYS A 281 25.83 4.54 -1.68
N GLU A 282 25.33 5.49 -2.46
CA GLU A 282 26.05 6.05 -3.61
C GLU A 282 27.26 6.87 -3.13
N SER A 283 28.39 6.72 -3.81
CA SER A 283 29.62 7.49 -3.61
C SER A 283 29.73 8.69 -4.57
N GLY A 284 28.83 8.76 -5.55
CA GLY A 284 28.72 9.88 -6.47
C GLY A 284 27.69 9.66 -7.58
N PRO A 285 27.46 10.68 -8.43
CA PRO A 285 26.41 10.67 -9.46
C PRO A 285 26.65 9.68 -10.61
N PHE A 286 27.75 8.92 -10.57
CA PHE A 286 28.11 7.91 -11.58
C PHE A 286 28.14 6.49 -11.01
N ASP A 287 27.61 6.29 -9.80
CA ASP A 287 27.47 4.96 -9.20
C ASP A 287 26.24 4.25 -9.77
N PHE A 288 26.44 3.54 -10.87
CA PHE A 288 25.41 2.75 -11.53
C PHE A 288 25.70 1.26 -11.41
N LEU A 289 24.62 0.50 -11.27
CA LEU A 289 24.64 -0.95 -11.23
C LEU A 289 23.84 -1.48 -12.41
N HIS A 290 24.41 -2.42 -13.15
CA HIS A 290 23.61 -3.36 -13.93
C HIS A 290 23.08 -4.42 -12.97
N VAL A 291 21.75 -4.47 -12.85
CA VAL A 291 21.00 -5.38 -11.97
C VAL A 291 20.37 -6.46 -12.82
N PHE A 292 20.67 -7.70 -12.48
CA PHE A 292 20.23 -8.86 -13.25
C PHE A 292 19.67 -9.97 -12.36
N GLY A 293 18.55 -10.57 -12.77
CA GLY A 293 17.98 -11.78 -12.17
C GLY A 293 16.55 -11.62 -11.66
N PRO A 294 15.93 -12.72 -11.20
CA PRO A 294 14.51 -12.73 -10.87
C PRO A 294 14.22 -12.27 -9.43
N VAL A 295 13.10 -11.58 -9.27
CA VAL A 295 12.40 -11.39 -7.99
C VAL A 295 11.02 -12.03 -8.10
N ARG A 296 10.72 -12.95 -7.18
CA ARG A 296 9.43 -13.65 -7.12
C ARG A 296 8.53 -13.02 -6.09
N LEU A 297 7.36 -12.58 -6.53
CA LEU A 297 6.32 -11.95 -5.72
C LEU A 297 5.21 -12.98 -5.49
N ARG A 298 4.77 -13.12 -4.24
CA ARG A 298 3.69 -14.04 -3.85
C ARG A 298 2.76 -13.36 -2.88
N GLN A 299 1.47 -13.47 -3.14
CA GLN A 299 0.43 -13.05 -2.22
C GLN A 299 -0.50 -14.21 -1.91
N GLN A 300 -0.88 -14.33 -0.64
CA GLN A 300 -1.98 -15.16 -0.19
C GLN A 300 -2.95 -14.31 0.62
N VAL A 301 -4.22 -14.39 0.26
CA VAL A 301 -5.32 -13.78 1.02
C VAL A 301 -6.24 -14.89 1.51
N VAL A 302 -6.55 -14.86 2.80
CA VAL A 302 -7.50 -15.76 3.45
C VAL A 302 -8.67 -14.93 3.95
N PHE A 303 -9.86 -15.22 3.43
CA PHE A 303 -11.12 -14.73 3.98
C PHE A 303 -11.81 -15.88 4.71
N THR A 304 -11.96 -15.80 6.02
CA THR A 304 -12.49 -16.90 6.82
C THR A 304 -14.03 -16.94 6.80
N PRO A 305 -14.66 -18.08 7.16
CA PRO A 305 -16.11 -18.14 7.36
C PRO A 305 -16.63 -17.17 8.43
N SER A 306 -15.79 -16.79 9.40
CA SER A 306 -16.11 -15.78 10.42
C SER A 306 -15.98 -14.34 9.92
N GLY A 307 -15.62 -14.12 8.65
CA GLY A 307 -15.45 -12.79 8.08
C GLY A 307 -14.12 -12.12 8.42
N ASN A 308 -13.11 -12.88 8.86
CA ASN A 308 -11.77 -12.33 9.07
C ASN A 308 -11.01 -12.30 7.75
N PHE A 309 -10.30 -11.20 7.51
CA PHE A 309 -9.38 -11.04 6.40
C PHE A 309 -7.95 -11.15 6.90
N VAL A 310 -7.13 -11.95 6.23
CA VAL A 310 -5.68 -12.02 6.45
C VAL A 310 -4.97 -12.05 5.10
N SER A 311 -4.10 -11.08 4.84
CA SER A 311 -3.20 -11.08 3.69
C SER A 311 -1.75 -11.29 4.12
N GLN A 312 -1.01 -12.02 3.30
CA GLN A 312 0.43 -12.22 3.42
C GLN A 312 1.05 -12.03 2.05
N PHE A 313 2.02 -11.13 1.95
CA PHE A 313 2.80 -10.88 0.75
C PHE A 313 4.27 -11.16 1.01
N HIS A 314 4.94 -11.73 0.01
CA HIS A 314 6.38 -11.95 0.01
C HIS A 314 6.99 -11.55 -1.34
N ALA A 315 8.07 -10.78 -1.35
CA ALA A 315 8.94 -10.63 -2.51
C ALA A 315 10.34 -11.14 -2.17
N ASN A 316 10.83 -12.14 -2.90
CA ASN A 316 12.13 -12.74 -2.65
C ASN A 316 12.93 -12.88 -3.96
N GLY A 317 14.19 -12.43 -3.96
CA GLY A 317 15.04 -12.51 -5.14
C GLY A 317 16.53 -12.50 -4.81
N HIS A 318 17.32 -13.16 -5.66
CA HIS A 318 18.77 -13.05 -5.64
C HIS A 318 19.20 -12.38 -6.94
N LEU A 319 19.80 -11.20 -6.81
CA LEU A 319 20.19 -10.37 -7.94
C LEU A 319 21.71 -10.38 -8.09
N GLU A 320 22.17 -10.35 -9.33
CA GLU A 320 23.55 -10.07 -9.69
C GLU A 320 23.69 -8.56 -9.93
N LEU A 321 24.66 -7.95 -9.25
CA LEU A 321 24.94 -6.53 -9.31
C LEU A 321 26.33 -6.32 -9.90
N THR A 322 26.41 -5.63 -11.03
CA THR A 322 27.67 -5.30 -11.68
C THR A 322 27.84 -3.77 -11.72
N PRO A 323 28.87 -3.20 -11.08
CA PRO A 323 29.19 -1.79 -11.26
C PRO A 323 29.54 -1.50 -12.72
N VAL A 324 28.89 -0.50 -13.31
CA VAL A 324 29.06 -0.14 -14.72
C VAL A 324 29.32 1.35 -14.92
N ASN A 325 29.98 1.70 -16.02
CA ASN A 325 30.05 3.07 -16.51
C ASN A 325 28.82 3.34 -17.42
N PRO A 326 27.87 4.19 -17.01
CA PRO A 326 26.66 4.47 -17.79
C PRO A 326 26.93 5.32 -19.03
N LEU A 327 28.12 5.93 -19.17
CA LEU A 327 28.48 6.82 -20.29
C LEU A 327 29.00 6.06 -21.52
N THR A 328 28.95 4.74 -21.50
CA THR A 328 29.40 3.88 -22.60
C THR A 328 28.22 3.11 -23.17
N GLU A 329 28.25 2.81 -24.46
CA GLU A 329 27.20 2.07 -25.15
C GLU A 329 27.78 0.80 -25.81
N PRO A 330 27.46 -0.41 -25.31
CA PRO A 330 26.68 -0.69 -24.09
C PRO A 330 27.46 -0.29 -22.81
N PRO A 331 26.78 -0.16 -21.65
CA PRO A 331 27.42 0.12 -20.37
C PRO A 331 28.53 -0.87 -20.05
N THR A 332 29.73 -0.36 -19.77
CA THR A 332 30.94 -1.16 -19.58
C THR A 332 31.13 -1.49 -18.10
N PRO A 333 31.34 -2.77 -17.70
CA PRO A 333 31.68 -3.12 -16.33
C PRO A 333 32.96 -2.44 -15.84
N ILE A 334 32.89 -1.82 -14.65
CA ILE A 334 34.02 -1.15 -13.97
C ILE A 334 34.38 -1.80 -12.63
N GLY A 335 33.64 -2.82 -12.21
CA GLY A 335 33.88 -3.57 -10.98
C GLY A 335 33.50 -5.05 -11.12
N THR A 336 33.79 -5.83 -10.08
CA THR A 336 33.41 -7.23 -10.01
C THR A 336 31.91 -7.36 -9.76
N THR A 337 31.24 -8.27 -10.46
CA THR A 337 29.87 -8.66 -10.13
C THR A 337 29.79 -9.25 -8.73
N TYR A 338 28.77 -8.85 -7.98
CA TYR A 338 28.45 -9.36 -6.64
C TYR A 338 26.95 -9.63 -6.53
N ARG A 339 26.48 -10.04 -5.35
CA ARG A 339 25.07 -10.44 -5.15
C ARG A 339 24.32 -9.46 -4.27
N ALA A 340 23.04 -9.29 -4.56
CA ALA A 340 22.06 -8.75 -3.65
C ALA A 340 20.98 -9.79 -3.31
N ASN A 341 20.41 -9.63 -2.12
CA ASN A 341 19.23 -10.35 -1.67
C ASN A 341 18.09 -9.35 -1.46
N VAL A 342 16.93 -9.67 -2.04
CA VAL A 342 15.67 -8.95 -1.84
C VAL A 342 14.77 -9.84 -0.99
N ASN A 343 14.27 -9.30 0.11
CA ASN A 343 13.29 -9.97 0.97
C ASN A 343 12.29 -8.96 1.53
N GLU A 344 11.05 -9.10 1.13
CA GLU A 344 9.92 -8.28 1.58
C GLU A 344 8.85 -9.15 2.21
N HIS A 345 8.21 -8.63 3.24
CA HIS A 345 7.08 -9.27 3.88
C HIS A 345 6.05 -8.25 4.33
N HIS A 346 4.84 -8.33 3.77
CA HIS A 346 3.70 -7.51 4.19
C HIS A 346 2.61 -8.40 4.79
N LYS A 347 1.86 -7.84 5.73
CA LYS A 347 0.74 -8.50 6.38
C LYS A 347 -0.39 -7.52 6.61
N GLY A 348 -1.58 -7.88 6.13
CA GLY A 348 -2.83 -7.22 6.47
C GLY A 348 -3.70 -8.14 7.33
N ILE A 349 -4.34 -7.60 8.35
CA ILE A 349 -5.37 -8.30 9.13
C ILE A 349 -6.54 -7.34 9.32
N VAL A 350 -7.75 -7.80 9.02
CA VAL A 350 -8.98 -7.10 9.41
C VAL A 350 -9.94 -8.10 10.04
N THR A 351 -10.35 -7.82 11.26
CA THR A 351 -11.33 -8.56 12.07
C THR A 351 -12.29 -7.57 12.69
N ASP A 352 -13.30 -8.05 13.41
CA ASP A 352 -14.25 -7.17 14.11
C ASP A 352 -13.59 -6.33 15.23
N ASN A 353 -12.39 -6.72 15.70
CA ASN A 353 -11.72 -6.06 16.83
C ASN A 353 -10.39 -5.41 16.46
N VAL A 354 -9.82 -5.75 15.31
CA VAL A 354 -8.45 -5.39 14.94
C VAL A 354 -8.37 -5.15 13.44
N SER A 355 -7.89 -3.95 13.08
CA SER A 355 -7.28 -3.66 11.79
C SER A 355 -5.77 -3.49 11.99
N LEU A 356 -4.98 -4.22 11.21
CA LEU A 356 -3.52 -4.19 11.27
C LEU A 356 -2.98 -4.19 9.85
N ALA A 357 -2.09 -3.24 9.56
CA ALA A 357 -1.18 -3.33 8.44
C ALA A 357 0.25 -3.36 8.96
N SER A 358 1.06 -4.26 8.43
CA SER A 358 2.45 -4.44 8.80
C SER A 358 3.27 -4.65 7.53
N GLN A 359 4.43 -4.03 7.46
CA GLN A 359 5.38 -4.18 6.38
C GLN A 359 6.78 -4.26 6.97
N PHE A 360 7.60 -5.13 6.40
CA PHE A 360 9.04 -5.07 6.58
C PHE A 360 9.75 -5.41 5.28
N GLN A 361 10.79 -4.68 4.92
CA GLN A 361 11.57 -4.87 3.70
C GLN A 361 13.06 -4.88 4.02
N LEU A 362 13.81 -5.83 3.47
CA LEU A 362 15.24 -5.98 3.66
C LEU A 362 15.92 -6.28 2.32
N GLN A 363 16.67 -5.30 1.82
CA GLN A 363 17.54 -5.40 0.66
C GLN A 363 18.98 -5.40 1.16
N ILE A 364 19.78 -6.40 0.77
CA ILE A 364 21.16 -6.52 1.23
C ILE A 364 22.07 -6.72 0.02
N GLU A 365 23.01 -5.80 -0.18
CA GLU A 365 24.20 -6.08 -0.97
C GLU A 365 25.14 -6.97 -0.14
N ILE A 366 25.48 -8.15 -0.64
CA ILE A 366 26.36 -9.12 0.04
C ILE A 366 27.79 -8.96 -0.55
N PRO A 367 28.78 -8.46 0.22
CA PRO A 367 30.14 -8.25 -0.27
C PRO A 367 31.08 -9.43 0.13
N PRO A 368 32.18 -9.70 -0.61
CA PRO A 368 33.14 -10.74 -0.21
C PRO A 368 33.99 -10.44 1.05
N ARG A 369 34.19 -9.19 1.52
CA ARG A 369 35.08 -8.87 2.68
C ARG A 369 34.78 -7.52 3.41
N GLY A 370 33.59 -7.15 3.93
CA GLY A 370 32.73 -7.78 4.95
C GLY A 370 32.98 -7.15 6.35
N PRO A 371 31.99 -6.53 7.03
CA PRO A 371 31.15 -7.39 7.87
C PRO A 371 29.64 -7.40 7.56
N PHE A 372 29.06 -6.38 6.88
CA PHE A 372 27.70 -6.34 6.28
C PHE A 372 27.56 -5.13 5.30
N ARG A 373 28.17 -5.13 4.11
CA ARG A 373 28.24 -3.94 3.21
C ARG A 373 27.37 -4.14 1.95
N GLY A 374 26.23 -3.49 1.77
CA GLY A 374 25.51 -2.58 2.65
C GLY A 374 24.01 -2.75 2.46
N ALA A 375 23.26 -2.50 3.52
CA ALA A 375 21.89 -3.00 3.69
C ALA A 375 20.89 -1.86 3.67
N LEU A 376 19.65 -2.13 3.29
CA LEU A 376 18.48 -1.31 3.55
C LEU A 376 17.44 -2.21 4.21
N ILE A 377 17.01 -1.86 5.41
CA ILE A 377 16.07 -2.60 6.24
C ILE A 377 14.90 -1.65 6.57
N ALA A 378 13.62 -2.00 6.52
CA ALA A 378 12.54 -1.02 6.71
C ALA A 378 11.27 -1.67 7.26
N HIS A 379 10.84 -1.39 8.48
CA HIS A 379 9.60 -1.86 9.12
C HIS A 379 8.54 -0.75 9.16
N LEU A 380 7.26 -1.07 9.02
CA LEU A 380 6.13 -0.17 9.25
C LEU A 380 4.98 -1.00 9.85
N ASN A 381 4.36 -0.55 10.94
CA ASN A 381 3.21 -1.22 11.56
C ASN A 381 2.16 -0.16 11.92
N VAL A 382 0.89 -0.37 11.58
CA VAL A 382 -0.24 0.51 11.92
C VAL A 382 -1.39 -0.38 12.44
N GLY A 383 -1.96 -0.11 13.63
CA GLY A 383 -2.43 -1.17 14.56
C GLY A 383 -3.90 -1.13 15.05
N PRO A 384 -4.32 -1.92 16.08
CA PRO A 384 -3.56 -2.35 17.29
C PRO A 384 -3.36 -3.88 17.45
N GLY A 385 -2.27 -4.47 17.95
CA GLY A 385 -1.06 -4.00 18.62
C GLY A 385 0.19 -3.96 17.74
N GLY A 386 0.14 -3.05 16.77
CA GLY A 386 1.28 -2.35 16.20
C GLY A 386 0.90 -0.89 16.01
N SER A 387 0.50 -0.22 17.10
CA SER A 387 -0.18 1.09 17.15
C SER A 387 0.73 2.28 16.80
N SER A 388 1.22 2.20 15.56
CA SER A 388 1.94 3.20 14.78
C SER A 388 3.43 3.22 15.09
N HIS A 389 4.21 2.47 14.32
CA HIS A 389 5.67 2.46 14.39
C HIS A 389 6.28 2.22 13.00
N HIS A 390 7.30 3.00 12.65
CA HIS A 390 8.06 2.97 11.40
C HIS A 390 9.54 2.85 11.78
N SER A 391 10.33 2.07 11.04
CA SER A 391 11.78 2.06 11.21
C SER A 391 12.46 1.68 9.91
N LEU A 392 13.11 2.66 9.29
CA LEU A 392 14.03 2.52 8.17
C LEU A 392 15.47 2.44 8.72
N GLU A 393 16.29 1.51 8.23
CA GLU A 393 17.72 1.54 8.49
C GLU A 393 18.53 1.04 7.28
N ILE A 394 19.18 1.99 6.60
CA ILE A 394 20.21 1.77 5.59
C ILE A 394 21.56 1.79 6.29
N ARG A 395 22.49 0.85 6.03
CA ARG A 395 23.87 1.03 6.49
C ARG A 395 24.95 0.63 5.48
N CYS A 396 25.68 1.65 5.06
CA CYS A 396 27.07 1.60 4.58
C CYS A 396 27.77 2.81 5.24
N GLU A 397 29.06 2.85 5.57
CA GLU A 397 30.24 2.19 5.02
C GLU A 397 31.22 1.73 6.15
N PRO A 398 32.40 1.17 5.82
CA PRO A 398 33.54 1.97 5.30
C PRO A 398 34.04 1.47 3.96
#